data_AF-A0A7C1S9I3-F1
#
_entry.id   AF-A0A7C1S9I3-F1
#
_cell.length_a   1.000
_cell.length_b   1.000
_cell.length_c   1.000
_cell.angle_alpha   90.00
_cell.angle_beta   90.00
_cell.angle_gamma   90.00
#
_symmetry.space_group_name_H-M   'P 1'
#
loop_
_entity.id
_entity.type
_entity.pdbx_description
1 polymer ?
#
loop_
_entity_poly.entity_id
_entity_poly.type
_entity_poly.pdbx_seq_one_letter_code
_entity_poly.pdbx_strand_id
1 'polypeptide(L)'
;MIRLRDEKEEGLPSFSLKKIKKKAIDQVEKEVISAVLDKTGWNRSNASKILKISYRSLLYKIDELKIEPFMHSRDRIEFSSLV
;
A
#
# COMPACT_ATOMS: atom_id res chain seq x y z
N MET A 1 1.79 -36.28 -40.26
CA MET A 1 2.39 -35.48 -39.18
C MET A 1 1.29 -35.11 -38.20
N ILE A 2 1.34 -35.66 -36.99
CA ILE A 2 0.32 -35.48 -35.96
C ILE A 2 0.49 -34.08 -35.35
N ARG A 3 -0.58 -33.27 -35.34
CA ARG A 3 -0.63 -32.01 -34.58
C ARG A 3 -0.65 -32.38 -33.09
N LEU A 4 0.48 -32.16 -32.42
CA LEU A 4 0.59 -32.35 -30.98
C LEU A 4 -0.34 -31.32 -30.30
N ARG A 5 -1.30 -31.87 -29.57
CA ARG A 5 -2.21 -31.18 -28.67
C ARG A 5 -1.34 -30.54 -27.58
N ASP A 6 -1.37 -29.22 -27.45
CA ASP A 6 -0.72 -28.52 -26.34
C ASP A 6 -1.24 -29.13 -25.03
N GLU A 7 -0.35 -29.88 -24.37
CA GLU A 7 -0.59 -30.41 -23.04
C GLU A 7 -0.67 -29.22 -22.10
N LYS A 8 -1.85 -29.02 -21.53
CA LYS A 8 -2.12 -28.04 -20.50
C LYS A 8 -1.31 -28.45 -19.27
N GLU A 9 -0.12 -27.90 -19.11
CA GLU A 9 0.66 -28.03 -17.89
C GLU A 9 -0.17 -27.46 -16.73
N GLU A 10 -0.72 -28.35 -15.90
CA GLU A 10 -1.23 -28.00 -14.58
C GLU A 10 -0.03 -27.81 -13.64
N GLY A 11 0.79 -26.80 -13.96
CA GLY A 11 1.88 -26.34 -13.10
C GLY A 11 1.31 -25.62 -11.88
N LEU A 12 1.81 -25.98 -10.70
CA LEU A 12 1.53 -25.32 -9.41
C LEU A 12 1.29 -23.82 -9.58
N PRO A 13 0.21 -23.24 -8.99
CA PRO A 13 -0.25 -21.90 -9.29
C PRO A 13 0.92 -20.92 -9.22
N SER A 14 1.38 -20.44 -10.38
CA SER A 14 2.56 -19.59 -10.63
C SER A 14 3.13 -18.90 -9.38
N PHE A 15 3.90 -19.65 -8.57
CA PHE A 15 4.58 -19.14 -7.38
C PHE A 15 5.81 -18.35 -7.82
N SER A 16 5.59 -17.17 -8.39
CA SER A 16 6.66 -16.29 -8.80
C SER A 16 7.26 -15.60 -7.57
N LEU A 17 8.51 -15.89 -7.24
CA LEU A 17 9.27 -15.18 -6.20
C LEU A 17 9.23 -13.66 -6.39
N LYS A 18 9.16 -13.18 -7.64
CA LYS A 18 9.00 -11.75 -7.97
C LYS A 18 7.69 -11.19 -7.41
N LYS A 19 6.57 -11.91 -7.56
CA LYS A 19 5.26 -11.49 -7.03
C LYS A 19 5.24 -11.53 -5.50
N ILE A 20 5.83 -12.58 -4.90
CA ILE A 20 5.90 -12.74 -3.44
C ILE A 20 6.74 -11.62 -2.82
N LYS A 21 7.94 -11.36 -3.37
CA LYS A 21 8.82 -10.28 -2.94
C LYS A 21 8.12 -8.92 -3.04
N LYS A 22 7.43 -8.66 -4.15
CA LYS A 22 6.65 -7.42 -4.32
C LYS A 22 5.60 -7.28 -3.22
N LYS A 23 4.77 -8.32 -3.01
CA LYS A 23 3.72 -8.29 -1.97
C LYS A 23 4.28 -8.05 -0.57
N ALA A 24 5.41 -8.68 -0.23
CA ALA A 24 6.06 -8.50 1.06
C ALA A 24 6.58 -7.06 1.25
N ILE A 25 7.20 -6.49 0.21
CA ILE A 25 7.66 -5.09 0.23
C ILE A 25 6.47 -4.13 0.35
N ASP A 26 5.45 -4.29 -0.48
CA ASP A 26 4.26 -3.43 -0.50
C ASP A 26 3.58 -3.41 0.88
N GLN A 27 3.52 -4.55 1.58
CA GLN A 27 2.95 -4.64 2.92
C GLN A 27 3.77 -3.83 3.95
N VAL A 28 5.09 -3.98 3.93
CA VAL A 28 6.00 -3.27 4.85
C VAL A 28 5.99 -1.77 4.57
N GLU A 29 6.06 -1.37 3.29
CA GLU A 29 5.96 0.05 2.90
C GLU A 29 4.64 0.65 3.36
N LYS A 30 3.52 -0.07 3.18
CA LYS A 30 2.19 0.40 3.57
C LYS A 30 2.11 0.69 5.07
N GLU A 31 2.60 -0.23 5.89
CA GLU A 31 2.58 -0.09 7.35
C GLU A 31 3.44 1.10 7.81
N VAL A 32 4.69 1.18 7.34
CA VAL A 32 5.63 2.23 7.74
C VAL A 32 5.14 3.61 7.29
N ILE A 33 4.68 3.74 6.04
CA ILE A 33 4.18 5.01 5.51
C ILE A 33 2.92 5.46 6.26
N SER A 34 1.98 4.54 6.54
CA SER A 34 0.76 4.85 7.30
C SER A 34 1.09 5.33 8.70
N ALA A 35 1.96 4.63 9.42
CA ALA A 35 2.35 5.00 10.78
C ALA A 35 3.01 6.39 10.85
N VAL A 36 3.87 6.73 9.87
CA VAL A 36 4.48 8.07 9.81
C VAL A 36 3.46 9.13 9.41
N LEU A 37 2.55 8.85 8.49
CA LEU A 37 1.45 9.76 8.15
C LEU A 37 0.58 10.05 9.39
N ASP A 38 0.18 9.03 10.14
CA ASP A 38 -0.61 9.19 11.35
C ASP A 38 0.15 9.99 12.43
N LYS A 39 1.42 9.65 12.67
CA LYS A 39 2.28 10.39 13.62
C LYS A 39 2.48 11.86 13.24
N THR A 40 2.40 12.19 11.96
CA THR A 40 2.54 13.57 11.47
C THR A 40 1.20 14.29 11.30
N GLY A 41 0.08 13.68 11.72
CA GLY A 41 -1.25 14.25 11.50
C GLY A 41 -1.55 14.43 10.01
N TRP A 42 -1.07 13.51 9.18
CA TRP A 42 -1.18 13.53 7.72
C TRP A 42 -0.46 14.71 7.05
N ASN A 43 0.53 15.33 7.73
CA ASN A 43 1.42 16.30 7.11
C ASN A 43 2.42 15.60 6.18
N ARG A 44 2.02 15.45 4.91
CA ARG A 44 2.78 14.75 3.86
C ARG A 44 4.19 15.32 3.66
N SER A 45 4.38 16.63 3.80
CA SER A 45 5.69 17.27 3.67
C SER A 45 6.65 16.89 4.81
N ASN A 46 6.14 16.81 6.04
CA ASN A 46 6.93 16.34 7.17
C ASN A 46 7.16 14.83 7.12
N ALA A 47 6.13 14.06 6.73
CA ALA A 47 6.25 12.61 6.54
C ALA A 47 7.32 12.25 5.51
N SER A 48 7.38 12.94 4.36
CA SER A 48 8.40 12.68 3.35
C SER A 48 9.82 12.96 3.85
N LYS A 49 10.00 13.99 4.69
CA LYS A 49 11.28 14.30 5.33
C LYS A 49 11.71 13.20 6.31
N ILE A 50 10.78 12.71 7.13
CA ILE A 50 11.02 11.62 8.10
C ILE A 50 11.38 10.32 7.37
N LEU A 51 10.63 9.98 6.33
CA LEU A 51 10.84 8.79 5.50
C LEU A 51 12.07 8.90 4.58
N LYS A 52 12.69 10.08 4.49
CA LYS A 52 13.85 10.38 3.62
C LYS A 52 13.60 10.04 2.14
N ILE A 53 12.40 10.31 1.66
CA ILE A 53 12.04 10.17 0.25
C ILE A 53 11.57 11.51 -0.31
N SER A 54 11.56 11.63 -1.64
CA SER A 54 10.99 12.82 -2.27
C SER A 54 9.49 12.93 -1.95
N TYR A 55 8.98 14.15 -1.87
CA TYR A 55 7.55 14.40 -1.70
C TYR A 55 6.72 13.70 -2.78
N ARG A 56 7.18 13.75 -4.05
CA ARG A 56 6.54 13.07 -5.18
C ARG A 56 6.51 11.54 -5.01
N SER A 57 7.61 10.95 -4.51
CA SER A 57 7.67 9.51 -4.21
C SER A 57 6.65 9.12 -3.13
N LEU A 58 6.52 9.93 -2.07
CA LEU A 58 5.50 9.69 -1.04
C LEU A 58 4.09 9.70 -1.62
N LEU A 59 3.76 10.69 -2.46
CA LEU A 59 2.44 10.76 -3.10
C LEU A 59 2.15 9.54 -3.98
N TYR A 60 3.11 9.09 -4.77
CA TYR A 60 2.95 7.87 -5.56
C TYR A 60 2.74 6.64 -4.70
N LYS A 61 3.47 6.52 -3.59
CA LYS A 61 3.32 5.38 -2.69
C LYS A 61 1.98 5.36 -1.97
N ILE A 62 1.46 6.53 -1.59
CA ILE A 62 0.12 6.66 -1.00
C ILE A 62 -0.95 6.15 -1.99
N ASP A 63 -0.87 6.54 -3.26
CA ASP A 63 -1.82 6.11 -4.29
C ASP A 63 -1.63 4.63 -4.69
N GLU A 64 -0.39 4.19 -4.91
CA GLU A 64 -0.06 2.80 -5.31
C GLU A 64 -0.52 1.80 -4.24
N LEU A 65 -0.26 2.09 -2.97
CA LEU A 65 -0.55 1.19 -1.85
C LEU A 65 -1.95 1.41 -1.24
N LYS A 66 -2.73 2.35 -1.78
CA LYS A 66 -4.06 2.74 -1.30
C LYS A 66 -4.05 2.98 0.21
N ILE A 67 -3.20 3.93 0.62
CA ILE A 67 -3.06 4.38 2.00
C ILE A 67 -4.07 5.49 2.22
N GLU A 68 -5.00 5.26 3.14
CA GLU A 68 -6.07 6.19 3.48
C GLU A 68 -6.02 6.49 4.98
N PRO A 69 -6.46 7.69 5.40
CA PRO A 69 -6.57 8.00 6.82
C PRO A 69 -7.47 7.01 7.51
N PHE A 70 -7.01 6.45 8.63
CA PHE A 70 -7.92 5.82 9.57
C PHE A 70 -8.79 6.92 10.18
N MET A 71 -9.93 7.16 9.54
CA MET A 71 -11.00 7.96 10.11
C MET A 71 -11.46 7.23 11.37
N HIS A 72 -11.01 7.66 12.55
CA HIS A 72 -11.48 7.12 13.81
C HIS A 72 -12.99 7.39 13.87
N SER A 73 -13.81 6.33 13.90
CA SER A 73 -15.26 6.44 14.04
C SER A 73 -15.69 7.22 15.31
N ARG A 74 -14.79 7.43 16.28
CA ARG A 74 -15.02 8.27 17.46
C ARG A 74 -15.09 9.77 17.15
N ASP A 75 -14.31 10.27 16.20
CA ASP A 75 -14.28 11.72 15.90
C ASP A 75 -15.53 12.18 15.12
N ARG A 76 -16.23 11.25 14.45
CA ARG A 76 -17.46 11.55 13.71
C ARG A 76 -18.62 11.98 14.64
N ILE A 77 -18.67 11.44 15.86
CA ILE A 77 -19.70 11.76 16.85
C ILE A 77 -19.43 13.12 17.49
N GLU A 78 -18.16 13.41 17.81
CA GLU A 78 -17.75 14.71 18.36
C GLU A 78 -18.02 15.85 17.36
N PHE A 79 -17.63 15.69 16.09
CA PHE A 79 -17.89 16.71 15.06
C PHE A 79 -19.38 16.86 14.71
N SER A 80 -20.20 15.80 14.78
CA SER A 80 -21.65 15.94 14.55
C SER A 80 -22.39 16.50 15.76
N SER A 81 -21.78 16.54 16.95
CA SER A 81 -22.36 17.14 18.15
C SER A 81 -22.08 18.65 18.27
N LEU A 82 -21.17 19.15 17.43
CA LEU A 82 -20.72 20.54 17.37
C LEU A 82 -21.42 21.36 16.27
N VAL A 83 -22.41 20.79 15.57
CA VAL A 83 -23.23 21.48 14.55
C VAL A 83 -24.70 21.30 14.88
#